data_AF-W1XGF3-F1
#
_entry.id   AF-W1XGF3-F1
#
_cell.length_a   1.000
_cell.length_b   1.000
_cell.length_c   1.000
_cell.angle_alpha   90.00
_cell.angle_beta   90.00
_cell.angle_gamma   90.00
#
_symmetry.space_group_name_H-M   'P 1'
#
loop_
_entity.id
_entity.type
_entity.pdbx_description
1 polymer ?
#
loop_
_entity_poly.entity_id
_entity_poly.type
_entity_poly.pdbx_seq_one_letter_code
_entity_poly.pdbx_strand_id
1 'polypeptide(L)'
;TRYLKEKINVQNKDSFEAQGINYNNMVAMAISEENIPDIMFVDNYDYLKLLVEKDMIEDLTDVYEKCASDRIKDIYKSYGE
;
A
#
# COMPACT_ATOMS: atom_id res chain seq x y z
N THR A 1 2.43 -17.50 0.40
CA THR A 1 3.20 -16.68 1.37
C THR A 1 4.29 -17.44 2.15
N ARG A 2 4.56 -18.74 1.93
CA ARG A 2 5.52 -19.52 2.74
C ARG A 2 6.93 -18.88 2.85
N TYR A 3 7.48 -18.40 1.73
CA TYR A 3 8.79 -17.75 1.71
C TYR A 3 8.85 -16.48 2.58
N LEU A 4 7.84 -15.62 2.52
CA LEU A 4 7.77 -14.40 3.33
C LEU A 4 7.65 -14.73 4.82
N LYS A 5 6.84 -15.72 5.17
CA LYS A 5 6.71 -16.20 6.54
C LYS A 5 8.04 -16.74 7.08
N GLU A 6 8.78 -17.51 6.29
CA GLU A 6 10.07 -18.06 6.72
C GLU A 6 11.19 -17.01 6.83
N LYS A 7 11.19 -16.00 5.95
CA LYS A 7 12.28 -15.00 5.90
C LYS A 7 12.06 -13.81 6.82
N ILE A 8 10.83 -13.33 6.92
CA ILE A 8 10.51 -12.08 7.61
C ILE A 8 9.30 -12.22 8.54
N ASN A 9 8.79 -13.44 8.76
CA ASN A 9 7.64 -13.72 9.63
C ASN A 9 6.36 -12.95 9.26
N VAL A 10 6.20 -12.59 7.99
CA VAL A 10 5.00 -11.93 7.46
C VAL A 10 4.07 -12.96 6.82
N GLN A 11 2.79 -12.93 7.19
CA GLN A 11 1.75 -13.78 6.65
C GLN A 11 0.53 -12.93 6.26
N ASN A 12 0.32 -12.77 4.97
CA ASN A 12 -0.82 -12.02 4.44
C ASN A 12 -2.14 -12.78 4.70
N LYS A 13 -3.19 -12.01 4.97
CA LYS A 13 -4.58 -12.46 5.03
C LYS A 13 -5.41 -11.53 4.16
N ASP A 14 -6.19 -12.10 3.25
CA ASP A 14 -7.00 -11.30 2.34
C ASP A 14 -8.16 -10.67 3.12
N SER A 15 -8.24 -9.34 3.03
CA SER A 15 -9.37 -8.59 3.61
C SER A 15 -10.54 -8.53 2.62
N PHE A 16 -10.24 -8.42 1.32
CA PHE A 16 -11.19 -8.57 0.23
C PHE A 16 -10.45 -8.89 -1.08
N GLU A 17 -11.15 -9.55 -2.00
CA GLU A 17 -10.64 -9.91 -3.32
C GLU A 17 -11.71 -9.61 -4.38
N ALA A 18 -11.33 -8.87 -5.42
CA ALA A 18 -12.19 -8.53 -6.54
C ALA A 18 -11.35 -8.20 -7.78
N GLN A 19 -11.99 -8.10 -8.95
CA GLN A 19 -11.34 -7.79 -10.21
C GLN A 19 -11.87 -6.49 -10.83
N GLY A 20 -10.97 -5.70 -11.42
CA GLY A 20 -11.30 -4.49 -12.18
C GLY A 20 -12.16 -3.52 -11.37
N ILE A 21 -13.28 -3.08 -11.97
CA ILE A 21 -14.17 -2.09 -11.35
C ILE A 21 -14.73 -2.52 -9.99
N ASN A 22 -14.89 -3.83 -9.76
CA ASN A 22 -15.38 -4.33 -8.49
C ASN A 22 -14.36 -4.12 -7.37
N TYR A 23 -13.06 -4.19 -7.68
CA TYR A 23 -12.01 -3.87 -6.70
C TYR A 23 -12.07 -2.41 -6.28
N ASN A 24 -12.24 -1.51 -7.26
CA ASN A 24 -12.29 -0.07 -7.00
C ASN A 24 -13.54 0.32 -6.18
N ASN A 25 -14.65 -0.40 -6.37
CA ASN A 25 -15.84 -0.24 -5.52
C ASN A 25 -15.58 -0.70 -4.07
N MET A 26 -14.84 -1.80 -3.86
CA MET A 26 -14.49 -2.26 -2.51
C MET A 26 -13.52 -1.30 -1.81
N VAL A 27 -12.55 -0.75 -2.55
CA VAL A 27 -11.65 0.31 -2.02
C VAL A 27 -12.46 1.55 -1.61
N ALA A 28 -13.37 2.01 -2.46
CA ALA A 28 -14.23 3.16 -2.13
C ALA A 28 -15.09 2.92 -0.87
N MET A 29 -15.64 1.72 -0.72
CA MET A 29 -16.42 1.33 0.46
C MET A 29 -15.54 1.30 1.72
N ALA A 30 -14.36 0.67 1.66
CA ALA A 30 -13.42 0.63 2.77
C ALA A 30 -12.97 2.04 3.23
N ILE A 31 -12.74 2.95 2.28
CA ILE A 31 -12.42 4.36 2.57
C ILE A 31 -13.59 5.08 3.23
N SER A 32 -14.82 4.82 2.76
CA SER A 32 -16.03 5.42 3.33
C SER A 32 -16.34 4.92 4.72
N GLU A 33 -16.01 3.65 5.02
CA GLU A 33 -16.21 3.02 6.32
C GLU A 33 -15.06 3.29 7.31
N GLU A 34 -14.03 4.01 6.87
CA GLU A 34 -12.79 4.22 7.63
C GLU A 34 -12.15 2.90 8.09
N ASN A 35 -12.30 1.85 7.29
CA ASN A 35 -11.91 0.48 7.60
C ASN A 35 -11.12 -0.12 6.43
N ILE A 36 -9.88 0.36 6.27
CA ILE A 36 -8.95 -0.12 5.25
C ILE A 36 -8.06 -1.24 5.82
N PRO A 37 -7.54 -2.15 4.97
CA PRO A 37 -6.55 -3.14 5.40
C PRO A 37 -5.19 -2.47 5.66
N ASP A 38 -4.29 -3.20 6.32
CA ASP A 38 -2.91 -2.73 6.59
C ASP A 38 -2.14 -2.38 5.31
N ILE A 39 -2.43 -3.10 4.22
CA ILE A 39 -1.84 -2.88 2.89
C ILE A 39 -2.96 -3.09 1.86
N MET A 40 -3.13 -2.13 0.95
CA MET A 40 -3.99 -2.24 -0.23
C MET A 40 -3.33 -1.62 -1.46
N PHE A 41 -3.83 -2.02 -2.62
CA PHE A 41 -3.46 -1.38 -3.88
C PHE A 41 -4.45 -0.27 -4.19
N VAL A 42 -3.95 0.89 -4.59
CA VAL A 42 -4.76 2.04 -5.00
C VAL A 42 -4.29 2.44 -6.39
N ASP A 43 -5.12 2.21 -7.40
CA ASP A 43 -4.83 2.52 -8.80
C ASP A 43 -5.29 3.92 -9.23
N ASN A 44 -6.11 4.57 -8.40
CA ASN A 44 -6.72 5.87 -8.67
C ASN A 44 -6.13 6.96 -7.77
N TYR A 45 -5.61 8.02 -8.41
CA TYR A 45 -5.02 9.17 -7.73
C TYR A 45 -6.01 9.96 -6.85
N ASP A 46 -7.28 10.02 -7.21
CA ASP A 46 -8.30 10.71 -6.41
C ASP A 46 -8.57 9.98 -5.09
N TYR A 47 -8.53 8.64 -5.09
CA TYR A 47 -8.62 7.85 -3.86
C TYR A 47 -7.39 8.02 -2.98
N LEU A 48 -6.19 8.11 -3.59
CA LEU A 48 -4.98 8.41 -2.84
C LEU A 48 -5.06 9.78 -2.14
N LYS A 49 -5.49 10.82 -2.86
CA LYS A 49 -5.70 12.15 -2.25
C LYS A 49 -6.66 12.10 -1.08
N LEU A 50 -7.81 11.45 -1.26
CA LEU A 50 -8.83 11.32 -0.22
C LEU A 50 -8.29 10.63 1.04
N LEU A 51 -7.47 9.58 0.87
CA LEU A 51 -6.81 8.88 1.97
C LEU A 51 -5.85 9.79 2.74
N VAL A 52 -5.07 10.62 2.03
CA VAL A 52 -4.16 11.60 2.65
C VAL A 52 -4.95 12.69 3.37
N GLU A 53 -5.97 13.26 2.72
CA GLU A 53 -6.80 14.33 3.30
C GLU A 53 -7.53 13.89 4.57
N LYS A 54 -7.88 12.59 4.65
CA LYS A 54 -8.53 11.99 5.82
C LYS A 54 -7.56 11.39 6.84
N ASP A 55 -6.25 11.52 6.64
CA ASP A 55 -5.22 10.92 7.53
C ASP A 55 -5.39 9.40 7.72
N MET A 56 -5.78 8.71 6.65
CA MET A 56 -6.04 7.26 6.67
C MET A 56 -4.83 6.42 6.27
N ILE A 57 -3.73 7.04 5.82
CA ILE A 57 -2.51 6.35 5.43
C ILE A 57 -1.29 7.02 6.06
N GLU A 58 -0.30 6.21 6.38
CA GLU A 58 0.92 6.67 7.05
C GLU A 58 1.92 7.29 6.06
N ASP A 59 2.60 8.37 6.47
CA ASP A 59 3.79 8.88 5.78
C ASP A 59 5.00 7.98 6.06
N LEU A 60 5.39 7.19 5.05
CA LEU A 60 6.50 6.26 5.15
C LEU A 60 7.87 6.89 4.87
N THR A 61 7.98 8.23 4.72
CA THR A 61 9.26 8.92 4.42
C THR A 61 10.37 8.53 5.39
N ASP A 62 10.07 8.58 6.68
CA ASP A 62 11.03 8.26 7.75
C ASP A 62 11.47 6.79 7.74
N VAL A 63 10.53 5.88 7.45
CA VAL A 63 10.78 4.43 7.36
C VAL A 63 11.59 4.12 6.12
N TYR A 64 11.27 4.76 4.99
CA TYR A 64 12.02 4.62 3.74
C TYR A 64 13.49 5.01 3.95
N GLU A 65 13.75 6.13 4.61
CA GLU A 65 15.13 6.56 4.82
C GLU A 65 15.94 5.61 5.71
N LYS A 66 15.32 5.06 6.75
CA LYS A 66 15.97 4.20 7.75
C LYS A 66 16.08 2.73 7.31
N CYS A 67 15.12 2.23 6.53
CA CYS A 67 14.97 0.79 6.28
C CYS A 67 15.16 0.40 4.80
N ALA A 68 15.01 1.32 3.84
CA ALA A 68 15.24 0.98 2.44
C ALA A 68 16.73 0.78 2.17
N SER A 69 17.09 -0.35 1.57
CA SER A 69 18.47 -0.60 1.16
C SER A 69 18.92 0.34 0.03
N ASP A 70 20.22 0.61 -0.04
CA ASP A 70 20.81 1.43 -1.10
C ASP A 70 20.39 0.97 -2.50
N ARG A 71 20.35 -0.35 -2.73
CA ARG A 71 19.88 -0.93 -3.99
C ARG A 71 18.45 -0.52 -4.34
N ILE A 72 17.54 -0.50 -3.37
CA ILE A 72 16.15 -0.08 -3.62
C ILE A 72 16.13 1.42 -3.91
N LYS A 73 16.86 2.23 -3.15
CA LYS A 73 16.96 3.68 -3.38
C LYS A 73 17.51 3.98 -4.78
N ASP A 74 18.51 3.24 -5.24
CA ASP A 74 19.11 3.41 -6.58
C ASP A 74 18.16 3.02 -7.71
N ILE A 75 17.35 1.96 -7.54
CA ILE A 75 16.30 1.61 -8.51
C ILE A 75 15.31 2.78 -8.64
N TYR A 76 14.87 3.37 -7.52
CA TYR A 76 13.92 4.47 -7.57
C TYR A 76 14.52 5.75 -8.17
N LYS A 77 15.79 6.06 -7.87
CA LYS A 77 16.50 7.19 -8.50
C LYS A 77 16.57 7.05 -10.02
N SER A 78 16.69 5.83 -10.55
CA SER A 78 16.77 5.58 -12.00
C SER A 78 15.50 5.94 -12.77
N TYR A 79 14.36 6.11 -12.11
CA TYR A 79 13.12 6.60 -12.74
C TYR A 79 13.05 8.13 -12.85
N GLY A 80 13.96 8.86 -12.18
CA GLY A 80 14.01 10.32 -12.14
C GLY A 80 14.99 10.97 -13.12
N GLU A 81 15.62 10.18 -14.00
CA GLU A 81 16.35 10.60 -15.20
C GLU A 81 15.53 10.32 -16.46
#